data_AF-R8ALV4-F1
#
_entry.id   AF-R8ALV4-F1
#
_cell.length_a   1.000
_cell.length_b   1.000
_cell.length_c   1.000
_cell.angle_alpha   90.00
_cell.angle_beta   90.00
_cell.angle_gamma   90.00
#
_symmetry.space_group_name_H-M   'P 1'
#
loop_
_entity.id
_entity.type
_entity.pdbx_description
1 polymer ?
#
loop_
_entity_poly.entity_id
_entity_poly.type
_entity_poly.pdbx_seq_one_letter_code
_entity_poly.pdbx_strand_id
1 'polypeptide(L)'
;ISMARQPSDVLAVHLLQKEAGCAVHLPVAPLFETLDDLNRADEVVRALLNIGWYRGFIQGRQMVMIGYSDSAKDAGVMAASWAQYRAQEALIKTCEEAGIELTLFHGRGGTIGRGGAPAHAALLSQPPGSLKGGLRVTEQGEMIRFKLGLPEVAVNSLSLYTSAILQANLLPPPEPKQNWRDTMDVLSDESCRVYRSIVREQPDFVPYFRAATPKGAG
;
A
#
# COMPACT_ATOMS: atom_id res chain seq x y z
N ILE A 1 9.32 -3.54 6.68
CA ILE A 1 10.51 -4.04 5.94
C ILE A 1 10.38 -3.52 4.51
N SER A 2 11.15 -2.50 4.15
CA SER A 2 11.22 -2.04 2.75
C SER A 2 11.81 -3.13 1.85
N MET A 3 11.44 -3.10 0.57
CA MET A 3 11.86 -4.06 -0.45
C MET A 3 11.55 -5.52 -0.07
N ALA A 4 10.41 -5.77 0.58
CA ALA A 4 10.01 -7.13 0.95
C ALA A 4 9.53 -7.91 -0.29
N ARG A 5 10.06 -9.12 -0.50
CA ARG A 5 9.79 -9.96 -1.68
C ARG A 5 9.44 -11.39 -1.33
N GLN A 6 9.86 -11.88 -0.17
CA GLN A 6 9.75 -13.28 0.20
C GLN A 6 9.33 -13.43 1.67
N PRO A 7 8.74 -14.59 2.05
CA PRO A 7 8.44 -14.89 3.46
C PRO A 7 9.68 -14.79 4.36
N SER A 8 10.85 -15.17 3.84
CA SER A 8 12.13 -15.09 4.56
C SER A 8 12.47 -13.68 5.03
N ASP A 9 12.07 -12.64 4.30
CA ASP A 9 12.37 -11.26 4.68
C ASP A 9 11.68 -10.90 6.01
N VAL A 10 10.45 -11.37 6.19
CA VAL A 10 9.68 -11.19 7.44
C VAL A 10 10.25 -12.05 8.56
N LEU A 11 10.54 -13.33 8.29
CA LEU A 11 11.07 -14.26 9.28
C LEU A 11 12.46 -13.87 9.78
N ALA A 12 13.32 -13.35 8.89
CA ALA A 12 14.65 -12.88 9.24
C ALA A 12 14.61 -11.75 10.28
N VAL A 13 13.67 -10.80 10.13
CA VAL A 13 13.50 -9.73 11.12
C VAL A 13 13.02 -10.26 12.46
N HIS A 14 12.11 -11.23 12.50
CA HIS A 14 11.70 -11.85 13.75
C HIS A 14 12.84 -12.62 14.43
N LEU A 15 13.68 -13.31 13.65
CA LEU A 15 14.88 -13.94 14.18
C LEU A 15 15.82 -12.91 14.81
N LEU A 16 16.09 -11.80 14.12
CA LEU A 16 16.92 -10.73 14.66
C LEU A 16 16.33 -10.10 15.92
N GLN A 17 15.01 -9.90 15.99
CA GLN A 17 14.36 -9.42 17.22
C GLN A 17 14.57 -10.38 18.39
N LYS A 18 14.45 -11.70 18.14
CA LYS A 18 14.69 -12.72 19.15
C LYS A 18 16.14 -12.69 19.64
N GLU A 19 17.11 -12.70 18.73
CA GLU A 19 18.54 -12.72 19.07
C GLU A 19 19.00 -11.41 19.73
N ALA A 20 18.35 -10.29 19.43
CA ALA A 20 18.56 -9.02 20.12
C ALA A 20 17.93 -8.97 21.54
N GLY A 21 17.27 -10.04 21.99
CA GLY A 21 16.60 -10.08 23.29
C GLY A 21 15.38 -9.16 23.37
N CYS A 22 14.70 -8.91 22.24
CA CYS A 22 13.50 -8.07 22.22
C CYS A 22 12.39 -8.72 23.04
N ALA A 23 12.16 -8.18 24.25
CA ALA A 23 11.18 -8.71 25.19
C ALA A 23 9.72 -8.34 24.83
N VAL A 24 9.55 -7.41 23.87
CA VAL A 24 8.24 -6.94 23.41
C VAL A 24 7.95 -7.48 22.02
N HIS A 25 6.69 -7.79 21.76
CA HIS A 25 6.26 -8.18 20.42
C HIS A 25 6.17 -6.93 19.53
N LEU A 26 7.14 -6.76 18.62
CA LEU A 26 7.12 -5.70 17.62
C LEU A 26 6.50 -6.23 16.32
N PRO A 27 5.35 -5.69 15.88
CA PRO A 27 4.73 -6.09 14.62
C PRO A 27 5.68 -5.87 13.44
N VAL A 28 5.90 -6.90 12.64
CA VAL A 28 6.72 -6.84 11.42
C VAL A 28 5.80 -6.75 10.22
N ALA A 29 5.81 -5.59 9.55
CA ALA A 29 5.03 -5.35 8.34
C ALA A 29 5.92 -5.40 7.09
N PRO A 30 5.69 -6.31 6.13
CA PRO A 30 6.32 -6.21 4.80
C PRO A 30 5.79 -4.97 4.06
N LEU A 31 6.67 -4.26 3.36
CA LEU A 31 6.32 -3.19 2.43
C LEU A 31 6.53 -3.71 1.01
N PHE A 32 5.42 -3.85 0.27
CA PHE A 32 5.42 -4.20 -1.14
C PHE A 32 5.40 -2.90 -1.96
N GLU A 33 6.50 -2.62 -2.65
CA GLU A 33 6.77 -1.32 -3.26
C GLU A 33 7.10 -1.35 -4.75
N THR A 34 7.20 -2.52 -5.37
CA THR A 34 7.31 -2.69 -6.83
C THR A 34 6.06 -3.38 -7.40
N LEU A 35 5.86 -3.33 -8.72
CA LEU A 35 4.75 -4.01 -9.38
C LEU A 35 4.79 -5.53 -9.14
N ASP A 36 5.96 -6.14 -9.26
CA ASP A 36 6.15 -7.58 -9.07
C ASP A 36 5.91 -7.98 -7.62
N ASP A 37 6.37 -7.17 -6.67
CA ASP A 37 6.17 -7.40 -5.24
C ASP A 37 4.69 -7.28 -4.85
N LEU A 38 3.95 -6.31 -5.41
CA LEU A 38 2.49 -6.19 -5.21
C LEU A 38 1.74 -7.39 -5.78
N ASN A 39 2.09 -7.85 -6.99
CA ASN A 39 1.46 -9.02 -7.59
C ASN A 39 1.73 -10.31 -6.79
N ARG A 40 2.87 -10.40 -6.09
CA ARG A 40 3.24 -11.55 -5.24
C ARG A 40 2.84 -11.40 -3.77
N ALA A 41 2.30 -10.26 -3.37
CA ALA A 41 1.99 -9.96 -1.97
C ALA A 41 1.08 -11.04 -1.33
N ASP A 42 0.05 -11.48 -2.05
CA ASP A 42 -0.87 -12.54 -1.58
C ASP A 42 -0.14 -13.85 -1.32
N GLU A 43 0.67 -14.30 -2.30
CA GLU A 43 1.44 -15.54 -2.21
C GLU A 43 2.37 -15.52 -1.00
N VAL A 44 3.09 -14.40 -0.79
CA VAL A 44 4.02 -14.23 0.32
C VAL A 44 3.30 -14.28 1.66
N VAL A 45 2.19 -13.56 1.81
CA VAL A 45 1.41 -13.55 3.05
C VAL A 45 0.76 -14.90 3.31
N ARG A 46 0.19 -15.54 2.28
CA ARG A 46 -0.38 -16.90 2.39
C ARG A 46 0.68 -17.91 2.84
N ALA A 47 1.89 -17.85 2.27
CA ALA A 47 2.99 -18.71 2.67
C ALA A 47 3.40 -18.49 4.14
N LEU A 48 3.45 -17.24 4.61
CA LEU A 48 3.69 -16.91 6.01
C LEU A 48 2.60 -17.47 6.93
N LEU A 49 1.33 -17.30 6.57
CA LEU A 49 0.19 -17.77 7.37
C LEU A 49 0.08 -19.30 7.42
N ASN A 50 0.63 -20.02 6.43
CA ASN A 50 0.75 -21.47 6.44
C ASN A 50 1.85 -22.00 7.39
N ILE A 51 2.72 -21.14 7.92
CA ILE A 51 3.72 -21.53 8.92
C ILE A 51 3.08 -21.45 10.30
N GLY A 52 2.83 -22.62 10.92
CA GLY A 52 2.15 -22.70 12.21
C GLY A 52 2.79 -21.85 13.32
N TRP A 53 4.12 -21.78 13.36
CA TRP A 53 4.85 -20.89 14.27
C TRP A 53 4.50 -19.42 14.03
N TYR A 54 4.53 -18.94 12.79
CA TYR A 54 4.26 -17.55 12.45
C TYR A 54 2.81 -17.18 12.77
N ARG A 55 1.86 -18.04 12.39
CA ARG A 55 0.43 -17.83 12.65
C ARG A 55 0.12 -17.69 14.14
N GLY A 56 0.77 -18.50 14.99
CA GLY A 56 0.69 -18.37 16.44
C GLY A 56 1.41 -17.13 16.98
N PHE A 57 2.55 -16.77 16.38
CA PHE A 57 3.37 -15.65 16.80
C PHE A 57 2.69 -14.29 16.58
N ILE A 58 1.97 -14.11 15.47
CA ILE A 58 1.30 -12.83 15.14
C ILE A 58 -0.02 -12.61 15.89
N GLN A 59 -0.47 -13.57 16.71
CA GLN A 59 -1.66 -13.46 17.57
C GLN A 59 -2.92 -13.01 16.82
N GLY A 60 -3.12 -13.50 15.60
CA GLY A 60 -4.30 -13.19 14.80
C GLY A 60 -4.28 -11.81 14.14
N ARG A 61 -3.17 -11.07 14.16
CA ARG A 61 -3.07 -9.73 13.55
C ARG A 61 -1.92 -9.63 12.57
N GLN A 62 -2.19 -9.20 11.34
CA GLN A 62 -1.17 -8.96 10.32
C GLN A 62 -1.25 -7.51 9.85
N MET A 63 -0.09 -6.86 9.73
CA MET A 63 0.02 -5.57 9.05
C MET A 63 0.79 -5.73 7.75
N VAL A 64 0.29 -5.14 6.67
CA VAL A 64 0.97 -5.08 5.37
C VAL A 64 1.02 -3.62 4.92
N MET A 65 2.19 -3.15 4.50
CA MET A 65 2.36 -1.81 3.98
C MET A 65 2.33 -1.80 2.45
N ILE A 66 1.58 -0.86 1.87
CA ILE A 66 1.43 -0.67 0.43
C ILE A 66 2.21 0.57 0.01
N GLY A 67 3.21 0.39 -0.87
CA GLY A 67 4.02 1.47 -1.43
C GLY A 67 3.36 2.10 -2.66
N TYR A 68 2.96 3.37 -2.59
CA TYR A 68 2.33 4.08 -3.72
C TYR A 68 3.32 4.78 -4.62
N SER A 69 4.14 5.68 -4.08
CA SER A 69 5.13 6.41 -4.89
C SER A 69 6.12 5.47 -5.58
N ASP A 70 6.62 4.47 -4.86
CA ASP A 70 7.66 3.57 -5.37
C ASP A 70 7.14 2.63 -6.47
N SER A 71 5.91 2.10 -6.32
CA SER A 71 5.32 1.26 -7.36
C SER A 71 4.96 2.07 -8.61
N ALA A 72 4.49 3.30 -8.44
CA ALA A 72 4.28 4.23 -9.55
C ALA A 72 5.58 4.63 -10.25
N LYS A 73 6.71 4.71 -9.52
CA LYS A 73 8.05 4.94 -10.09
C LYS A 73 8.58 3.69 -10.81
N ASP A 74 8.17 2.50 -10.40
CA ASP A 74 8.55 1.24 -11.05
C ASP A 74 7.79 0.98 -12.37
N ALA A 75 6.48 1.24 -12.39
CA ALA A 75 5.57 0.79 -13.44
C ALA A 75 4.62 1.87 -14.00
N GLY A 76 4.69 3.10 -13.53
CA GLY A 76 3.72 4.15 -13.87
C GLY A 76 2.44 4.05 -13.03
N VAL A 77 1.72 5.18 -12.94
CA VAL A 77 0.61 5.34 -11.98
C VAL A 77 -0.58 4.41 -12.23
N MET A 78 -0.89 4.10 -13.49
CA MET A 78 -2.08 3.30 -13.85
C MET A 78 -1.88 1.83 -13.47
N ALA A 79 -0.78 1.23 -13.93
CA ALA A 79 -0.40 -0.13 -13.56
C ALA A 79 -0.23 -0.31 -12.05
N ALA A 80 0.45 0.65 -11.39
CA ALA A 80 0.63 0.62 -9.94
C ALA A 80 -0.72 0.68 -9.20
N SER A 81 -1.62 1.59 -9.57
CA SER A 81 -2.92 1.73 -8.90
C SER A 81 -3.76 0.46 -9.04
N TRP A 82 -3.74 -0.18 -10.21
CA TRP A 82 -4.46 -1.42 -10.43
C TRP A 82 -3.86 -2.60 -9.66
N ALA A 83 -2.52 -2.74 -9.67
CA ALA A 83 -1.84 -3.76 -8.89
C ALA A 83 -2.10 -3.62 -7.38
N GLN A 84 -2.14 -2.39 -6.86
CA GLN A 84 -2.49 -2.13 -5.47
C GLN A 84 -3.92 -2.51 -5.12
N TYR A 85 -4.86 -2.27 -6.03
CA TYR A 85 -6.26 -2.66 -5.83
C TYR A 85 -6.35 -4.19 -5.73
N ARG A 86 -5.79 -4.91 -6.72
CA ARG A 86 -5.80 -6.39 -6.74
C ARG A 86 -5.07 -6.99 -5.54
N ALA A 87 -3.91 -6.44 -5.17
CA ALA A 87 -3.14 -6.91 -4.02
C ALA A 87 -3.91 -6.77 -2.71
N GLN A 88 -4.54 -5.61 -2.46
CA GLN A 88 -5.36 -5.40 -1.27
C GLN A 88 -6.57 -6.34 -1.23
N GLU A 89 -7.29 -6.48 -2.34
CA GLU A 89 -8.42 -7.41 -2.47
C GLU A 89 -8.02 -8.86 -2.15
N ALA A 90 -6.91 -9.34 -2.71
CA ALA A 90 -6.39 -10.68 -2.46
C ALA A 90 -5.95 -10.87 -0.99
N LEU A 91 -5.20 -9.90 -0.43
CA LEU A 91 -4.75 -9.95 0.96
C LEU A 91 -5.91 -9.96 1.96
N ILE A 92 -6.95 -9.15 1.71
CA ILE A 92 -8.17 -9.13 2.55
C ILE A 92 -8.79 -10.52 2.56
N LYS A 93 -9.01 -11.11 1.39
CA LYS A 93 -9.59 -12.45 1.26
C LYS A 93 -8.74 -13.51 1.98
N THR A 94 -7.42 -13.52 1.76
CA THR A 94 -6.50 -14.48 2.38
C THR A 94 -6.48 -14.37 3.90
N CYS A 95 -6.47 -13.15 4.43
CA CYS A 95 -6.51 -12.95 5.88
C CYS A 95 -7.88 -13.33 6.46
N GLU A 96 -8.99 -13.02 5.79
CA GLU A 96 -10.34 -13.42 6.22
C GLU A 96 -10.50 -14.95 6.24
N GLU A 97 -10.04 -15.65 5.20
CA GLU A 97 -10.00 -17.13 5.15
C GLU A 97 -9.15 -17.74 6.28
N ALA A 98 -8.07 -17.07 6.67
CA ALA A 98 -7.16 -17.53 7.71
C ALA A 98 -7.57 -17.11 9.15
N GLY A 99 -8.65 -16.33 9.29
CA GLY A 99 -9.09 -15.76 10.57
C GLY A 99 -8.08 -14.75 11.15
N ILE A 100 -7.42 -13.98 10.30
CA ILE A 100 -6.42 -12.97 10.65
C ILE A 100 -7.00 -11.56 10.41
N GLU A 101 -6.90 -10.70 11.42
CA GLU A 101 -7.21 -9.29 11.31
C GLU A 101 -6.10 -8.57 10.52
N LEU A 102 -6.41 -8.11 9.30
CA LEU A 102 -5.48 -7.39 8.44
C LEU A 102 -5.60 -5.87 8.65
N THR A 103 -4.49 -5.22 8.95
CA THR A 103 -4.33 -3.75 8.84
C THR A 103 -3.50 -3.40 7.62
N LEU A 104 -4.08 -2.66 6.69
CA LEU A 104 -3.37 -2.09 5.55
C LEU A 104 -2.72 -0.76 5.98
N PHE A 105 -1.40 -0.67 5.83
CA PHE A 105 -0.64 0.54 6.10
C PHE A 105 -0.34 1.27 4.78
N HIS A 106 -1.01 2.40 4.57
CA HIS A 106 -0.87 3.19 3.34
C HIS A 106 0.38 4.08 3.39
N GLY A 107 1.31 3.84 2.47
CA GLY A 107 2.51 4.66 2.29
C GLY A 107 2.24 6.05 1.68
N ARG A 108 3.31 6.79 1.41
CA ARG A 108 3.26 8.12 0.77
C ARG A 108 2.86 8.03 -0.70
N GLY A 109 2.21 9.08 -1.21
CA GLY A 109 2.01 9.32 -2.65
C GLY A 109 0.66 8.87 -3.23
N GLY A 110 -0.12 8.08 -2.48
CA GLY A 110 -1.47 7.70 -2.87
C GLY A 110 -2.48 8.84 -2.77
N THR A 111 -3.64 8.69 -3.41
CA THR A 111 -4.78 9.63 -3.31
C THR A 111 -5.23 9.86 -1.86
N ILE A 112 -5.08 8.84 -1.00
CA ILE A 112 -5.35 8.89 0.44
C ILE A 112 -4.50 9.96 1.16
N GLY A 113 -3.24 10.14 0.73
CA GLY A 113 -2.30 11.07 1.35
C GLY A 113 -2.63 12.55 1.13
N ARG A 114 -3.50 12.90 0.18
CA ARG A 114 -3.70 14.28 -0.31
C ARG A 114 -4.58 15.16 0.59
N GLY A 115 -5.29 14.59 1.57
CA GLY A 115 -6.12 15.34 2.52
C GLY A 115 -7.45 15.87 1.97
N GLY A 116 -8.31 16.35 2.86
CA GLY A 116 -9.61 16.93 2.51
C GLY A 116 -10.61 15.95 1.88
N ALA A 117 -11.57 16.48 1.12
CA ALA A 117 -12.58 15.69 0.41
C ALA A 117 -12.00 14.63 -0.56
N PRO A 118 -10.88 14.88 -1.26
CA PRO A 118 -10.21 13.84 -2.07
C PRO A 118 -9.74 12.63 -1.26
N ALA A 119 -9.29 12.83 -0.01
CA ALA A 119 -8.87 11.71 0.86
C ALA A 119 -10.08 10.89 1.35
N HIS A 120 -11.20 11.55 1.67
CA HIS A 120 -12.44 10.87 2.04
C HIS A 120 -12.92 9.95 0.90
N ALA A 121 -13.02 10.47 -0.32
CA ALA A 121 -13.41 9.68 -1.49
C ALA A 121 -12.41 8.55 -1.79
N ALA A 122 -11.12 8.78 -1.61
CA ALA A 122 -10.07 7.77 -1.80
C ALA A 122 -10.15 6.61 -0.81
N LEU A 123 -10.58 6.86 0.44
CA LEU A 123 -10.83 5.83 1.43
C LEU A 123 -12.06 5.00 1.08
N LEU A 124 -13.14 5.65 0.61
CA LEU A 124 -14.35 4.96 0.18
C LEU A 124 -14.17 4.13 -1.09
N SER A 125 -13.17 4.43 -1.93
CA SER A 125 -12.90 3.70 -3.16
C SER A 125 -11.91 2.53 -3.01
N GLN A 126 -11.42 2.26 -1.80
CA GLN A 126 -10.60 1.07 -1.55
C GLN A 126 -11.43 -0.22 -1.71
N PRO A 127 -10.80 -1.38 -1.96
CA PRO A 127 -11.52 -2.66 -1.99
C PRO A 127 -12.40 -2.88 -0.73
N PRO A 128 -13.56 -3.54 -0.86
CA PRO A 128 -14.39 -3.89 0.29
C PRO A 128 -13.58 -4.57 1.40
N GLY A 129 -13.77 -4.13 2.65
CA GLY A 129 -13.04 -4.69 3.80
C GLY A 129 -11.68 -4.05 4.11
N SER A 130 -11.17 -3.16 3.26
CA SER A 130 -9.83 -2.55 3.44
C SER A 130 -9.65 -1.78 4.75
N LEU A 131 -10.73 -1.28 5.34
CA LEU A 131 -10.72 -0.49 6.58
C LEU A 131 -11.29 -1.26 7.80
N LYS A 132 -11.55 -2.57 7.69
CA LYS A 132 -12.00 -3.41 8.82
C LYS A 132 -10.98 -3.42 9.96
N GLY A 133 -9.68 -3.51 9.65
CA GLY A 133 -8.57 -3.45 10.61
C GLY A 133 -8.08 -2.04 10.93
N GLY A 134 -8.90 -1.02 10.67
CA GLY A 134 -8.61 0.40 10.93
C GLY A 134 -7.86 1.11 9.81
N LEU A 135 -7.71 2.43 9.96
CA LEU A 135 -6.93 3.28 9.05
C LEU A 135 -5.52 3.50 9.61
N ARG A 136 -4.50 3.11 8.84
CA ARG A 136 -3.12 3.50 9.09
C ARG A 136 -2.54 4.12 7.82
N VAL A 137 -2.16 5.39 7.88
CA VAL A 137 -1.65 6.14 6.73
C VAL A 137 -0.42 6.94 7.10
N THR A 138 0.51 7.07 6.16
CA THR A 138 1.65 7.97 6.28
C THR A 138 1.24 9.39 5.94
N GLU A 139 1.23 10.29 6.92
CA GLU A 139 1.06 11.71 6.67
C GLU A 139 2.36 12.33 6.13
N GLN A 140 2.28 12.93 4.94
CA GLN A 140 3.44 13.54 4.31
C GLN A 140 3.83 14.84 5.03
N GLY A 141 5.12 15.04 5.27
CA GLY A 141 5.63 16.21 6.02
C GLY A 141 5.18 17.54 5.42
N GLU A 142 5.21 17.64 4.09
CA GLU A 142 4.72 18.79 3.31
C GLU A 142 3.21 19.07 3.49
N MET A 143 2.43 18.06 3.92
CA MET A 143 0.99 18.17 4.14
C MET A 143 0.60 18.43 5.60
N ILE A 144 1.51 18.26 6.56
CA ILE A 144 1.20 18.35 8.00
C ILE A 144 0.58 19.70 8.35
N ARG A 145 1.14 20.80 7.84
CA ARG A 145 0.61 22.15 8.10
C ARG A 145 -0.86 22.28 7.64
N PHE A 146 -1.22 21.67 6.52
CA PHE A 146 -2.55 21.76 5.93
C PHE A 146 -3.58 20.82 6.54
N LYS A 147 -3.13 19.78 7.28
CA LYS A 147 -4.01 18.80 7.92
C LYS A 147 -4.11 18.97 9.43
N LEU A 148 -3.01 19.37 10.06
CA LEU A 148 -2.83 19.36 11.51
C LEU A 148 -2.22 20.67 12.04
N GLY A 149 -2.01 21.68 11.18
CA GLY A 149 -1.32 22.91 11.57
C GLY A 149 -2.13 23.84 12.49
N LEU A 150 -3.45 23.68 12.54
CA LEU A 150 -4.35 24.40 13.46
C LEU A 150 -5.34 23.41 14.08
N PRO A 151 -5.80 23.63 15.33
CA PRO A 151 -6.74 22.73 15.99
C PRO A 151 -8.02 22.46 15.19
N GLU A 152 -8.65 23.49 14.62
CA GLU A 152 -9.87 23.34 13.80
C GLU A 152 -9.63 22.50 12.54
N VAL A 153 -8.47 22.67 11.90
CA VAL A 153 -8.06 21.91 10.71
C VAL A 153 -7.79 20.44 11.07
N ALA A 154 -7.19 20.19 12.24
CA ALA A 154 -6.96 18.85 12.76
C ALA A 154 -8.29 18.13 13.07
N VAL A 155 -9.23 18.82 13.73
CA VAL A 155 -10.58 18.27 13.98
C VAL A 155 -11.26 17.91 12.68
N ASN A 156 -11.22 18.79 11.67
CA ASN A 156 -11.80 18.51 10.35
C ASN A 156 -11.15 17.29 9.68
N SER A 157 -9.81 17.21 9.69
CA SER A 157 -9.08 16.07 9.09
C SER A 157 -9.43 14.74 9.76
N LEU A 158 -9.47 14.69 11.09
CA LEU A 158 -9.83 13.49 11.84
C LEU A 158 -11.32 13.13 11.66
N SER A 159 -12.19 14.13 11.54
CA SER A 159 -13.62 13.93 11.28
C SER A 159 -13.84 13.28 9.91
N LEU A 160 -13.13 13.74 8.88
CA LEU A 160 -13.17 13.15 7.54
C LEU A 160 -12.66 11.71 7.51
N TYR A 161 -11.57 11.40 8.23
CA TYR A 161 -11.10 10.02 8.33
C TYR A 161 -12.10 9.13 9.07
N THR A 162 -12.65 9.62 10.18
CA THR A 162 -13.63 8.87 10.97
C THR A 162 -14.88 8.57 10.17
N SER A 163 -15.44 9.56 9.46
CA SER A 163 -16.63 9.38 8.63
C SER A 163 -16.37 8.39 7.49
N ALA A 164 -15.21 8.50 6.82
CA ALA A 164 -14.85 7.60 5.72
C ALA A 164 -14.71 6.15 6.19
N ILE A 165 -14.08 5.90 7.35
CA ILE A 165 -13.92 4.55 7.91
C ILE A 165 -15.29 3.95 8.24
N LEU A 166 -16.15 4.71 8.92
CA LEU A 166 -17.50 4.24 9.28
C LEU A 166 -18.32 3.93 8.03
N GLN A 167 -18.31 4.83 7.05
CA GLN A 167 -19.05 4.64 5.81
C GLN A 167 -18.50 3.48 4.97
N ALA A 168 -17.19 3.34 4.79
CA ALA A 168 -16.60 2.24 4.03
C ALA A 168 -16.90 0.86 4.64
N ASN A 169 -16.94 0.78 5.98
CA ASN A 169 -17.19 -0.48 6.68
C ASN A 169 -18.68 -0.88 6.69
N LEU A 170 -19.60 0.09 6.65
CA LEU A 170 -21.05 -0.16 6.65
C LEU A 170 -21.65 -0.22 5.24
N LEU A 171 -21.10 0.57 4.31
CA LEU A 171 -21.57 0.76 2.95
C LEU A 171 -20.39 0.59 1.98
N PRO A 172 -19.85 -0.64 1.84
CA PRO A 172 -18.69 -0.88 0.98
C PRO A 172 -19.01 -0.56 -0.48
N PRO A 173 -18.02 -0.15 -1.29
CA PRO A 173 -18.21 0.07 -2.71
C PRO A 173 -18.60 -1.24 -3.42
N PRO A 174 -19.29 -1.17 -4.57
CA PRO A 174 -19.60 -2.37 -5.34
C PRO A 174 -18.32 -3.02 -5.88
N GLU A 175 -18.32 -4.35 -5.95
CA GLU A 175 -17.25 -5.08 -6.62
C GLU A 175 -17.22 -4.72 -8.12
N PRO A 176 -16.02 -4.55 -8.72
CA PRO A 176 -15.91 -4.21 -10.12
C PRO A 176 -16.32 -5.40 -10.99
N LYS A 177 -17.10 -5.12 -12.04
CA LYS A 177 -17.55 -6.09 -13.03
C LYS A 177 -16.36 -6.70 -13.76
N GLN A 178 -16.49 -7.96 -14.21
CA GLN A 178 -15.40 -8.67 -14.89
C GLN A 178 -14.87 -7.90 -16.11
N ASN A 179 -15.75 -7.36 -16.96
CA ASN A 179 -15.34 -6.57 -18.12
C ASN A 179 -14.54 -5.30 -17.76
N TRP A 180 -14.76 -4.71 -16.58
CA TRP A 180 -13.94 -3.60 -16.08
C TRP A 180 -12.57 -4.07 -15.63
N ARG A 181 -12.48 -5.24 -14.98
CA ARG A 181 -11.20 -5.87 -14.62
C ARG A 181 -10.38 -6.18 -15.86
N ASP A 182 -10.98 -6.81 -16.87
CA ASP A 182 -10.33 -7.12 -18.15
C ASP A 182 -9.81 -5.84 -18.84
N THR A 183 -10.60 -4.76 -18.79
CA THR A 183 -10.17 -3.45 -19.32
C THR A 183 -8.99 -2.88 -18.53
N MET A 184 -9.04 -2.97 -17.19
CA MET A 184 -7.96 -2.48 -16.33
C MET A 184 -6.67 -3.28 -16.48
N ASP A 185 -6.75 -4.59 -16.75
CA ASP A 185 -5.59 -5.42 -17.06
C ASP A 185 -4.90 -4.94 -18.34
N VAL A 186 -5.66 -4.70 -19.42
CA VAL A 186 -5.11 -4.15 -20.68
C VAL A 186 -4.50 -2.76 -20.47
N LEU A 187 -5.18 -1.86 -19.74
CA LEU A 187 -4.68 -0.52 -19.46
C LEU A 187 -3.41 -0.55 -18.60
N SER A 188 -3.35 -1.46 -17.62
CA SER A 188 -2.17 -1.66 -16.78
C SER A 188 -0.97 -2.08 -17.63
N ASP A 189 -1.13 -3.10 -18.49
CA ASP A 189 -0.03 -3.63 -19.30
C ASP A 189 0.49 -2.59 -20.30
N GLU A 190 -0.40 -1.94 -21.04
CA GLU A 190 0.01 -0.93 -22.03
C GLU A 190 0.63 0.31 -21.37
N SER A 191 0.05 0.81 -20.28
CA SER A 191 0.59 1.98 -19.58
C SER A 191 1.98 1.71 -18.98
N CYS A 192 2.19 0.51 -18.43
CA CYS A 192 3.48 0.09 -17.89
C CYS A 192 4.53 -0.02 -18.99
N ARG A 193 4.17 -0.65 -20.12
CA ARG A 193 5.05 -0.77 -21.29
C ARG A 193 5.49 0.60 -21.80
N VAL A 194 4.54 1.52 -22.01
CA VAL A 194 4.84 2.88 -22.47
C VAL A 194 5.71 3.63 -21.45
N TYR A 195 5.37 3.56 -20.16
CA TYR A 195 6.14 4.21 -19.10
C TYR A 195 7.61 3.71 -19.08
N ARG A 196 7.82 2.39 -19.07
CA ARG A 196 9.16 1.79 -19.03
C ARG A 196 9.94 2.04 -20.32
N SER A 197 9.27 2.06 -21.47
CA SER A 197 9.91 2.39 -22.75
C SER A 197 10.58 3.77 -22.73
N ILE A 198 10.02 4.73 -21.98
CA ILE A 198 10.58 6.08 -21.82
C ILE A 198 11.58 6.12 -20.66
N VAL A 199 11.19 5.67 -19.48
CA VAL A 199 11.95 5.91 -18.24
C VAL A 199 13.15 4.97 -18.10
N ARG A 200 13.10 3.77 -18.69
CA ARG A 200 14.17 2.75 -18.59
C ARG A 200 14.89 2.54 -19.90
N GLU A 201 14.17 2.49 -21.01
CA GLU A 201 14.72 2.03 -22.30
C GLU A 201 15.26 3.18 -23.16
N GLN A 202 14.73 4.41 -23.06
CA GLN A 202 15.29 5.55 -23.79
C GLN A 202 16.66 5.96 -23.22
N PRO A 203 17.76 5.85 -24.01
CA PRO A 203 19.10 6.14 -23.51
C PRO A 203 19.27 7.60 -23.04
N ASP A 204 18.57 8.53 -23.69
CA ASP A 204 18.67 9.97 -23.43
C ASP A 204 17.80 10.46 -22.27
N PHE A 205 16.97 9.58 -21.68
CA PHE A 205 16.06 9.97 -20.60
C PHE A 205 16.80 10.53 -19.38
N VAL A 206 17.86 9.85 -18.91
CA VAL A 206 18.61 10.28 -17.72
C VAL A 206 19.35 11.61 -17.96
N PRO A 207 20.08 11.80 -19.08
CA PRO A 207 20.65 13.10 -19.43
C PRO A 207 19.61 14.22 -19.48
N TYR A 208 18.50 14.00 -20.21
CA TYR A 208 17.42 14.96 -20.32
C TYR A 208 16.85 15.32 -18.94
N PHE A 209 16.53 14.33 -18.11
CA PHE A 209 15.94 14.53 -16.80
C PHE A 209 16.85 15.33 -15.87
N ARG A 210 18.17 15.11 -15.91
CA ARG A 210 19.13 15.90 -15.11
C ARG A 210 19.27 17.34 -15.60
N ALA A 211 19.14 17.59 -16.90
CA ALA A 211 19.23 18.92 -17.48
C ALA A 211 17.94 19.73 -17.28
N ALA A 212 16.77 19.08 -17.42
CA ALA A 212 15.47 19.73 -17.36
C ALA A 212 14.93 19.92 -15.92
N THR A 213 15.52 19.27 -14.92
CA THR A 213 15.05 19.33 -13.53
C THR A 213 16.18 19.74 -12.59
N PRO A 214 15.88 20.34 -11.42
CA PRO A 214 16.91 20.77 -10.47
C PRO A 214 17.63 19.61 -9.75
N LYS A 215 17.39 18.35 -10.15
CA LYS A 215 18.02 17.17 -9.53
C LYS A 215 19.54 17.14 -9.71
N GLY A 216 20.08 17.80 -10.73
CA GLY A 216 21.53 17.89 -10.98
C GLY A 216 22.22 19.10 -10.35
N ALA A 217 21.49 19.97 -9.63
CA ALA A 217 22.01 21.25 -9.13
C ALA A 217 22.49 21.20 -7.65
N GLY A 218 22.88 20.02 -7.15
CA GLY A 218 23.33 19.80 -5.77
C GLY A 218 24.55 18.91 -5.68
#